data_AF-A0A944XJ89-F1
#
_entry.id   AF-A0A944XJ89-F1
#
_cell.length_a   1.000
_cell.length_b   1.000
_cell.length_c   1.000
_cell.angle_alpha   90.00
_cell.angle_beta   90.00
_cell.angle_gamma   90.00
#
_symmetry.space_group_name_H-M   'P 1'
#
loop_
_entity.id
_entity.type
_entity.pdbx_description
1 polymer ?
#
loop_
_entity_poly.entity_id
_entity_poly.type
_entity_poly.pdbx_seq_one_letter_code
_entity_poly.pdbx_strand_id
1 'polypeptide(L)'
;MHALKALVVGLGVLIVGGMGLLVYGLYMKASDPDFSIFRDDADKLIPAKQFGRVGLSLPKGCSIVEMRPDAKRLYLHIGPPVKSCERIIVIDAIDGTVLGTIETGP
;
A
#
# COMPACT_ATOMS: atom_id res chain seq x y z
N MET A 1 -45.86 -25.66 4.58
CA MET A 1 -44.63 -26.05 5.30
C MET A 1 -43.43 -26.35 4.40
N HIS A 2 -43.63 -26.63 3.11
CA HIS A 2 -42.53 -26.97 2.18
C HIS A 2 -41.68 -25.76 1.74
N ALA A 3 -42.28 -24.58 1.56
CA ALA A 3 -41.55 -23.38 1.16
C ALA A 3 -40.50 -22.93 2.20
N LEU A 4 -40.87 -22.93 3.49
CA LEU A 4 -39.94 -22.59 4.57
C LEU A 4 -38.77 -23.59 4.65
N LYS A 5 -39.05 -24.89 4.46
CA LYS A 5 -38.02 -25.95 4.48
C LYS A 5 -37.06 -25.82 3.28
N ALA A 6 -37.56 -25.48 2.10
CA ALA A 6 -36.73 -25.26 0.92
C ALA A 6 -35.78 -24.06 1.10
N LEU A 7 -36.26 -22.98 1.71
CA LEU A 7 -35.45 -21.80 2.00
C LEU A 7 -34.30 -22.13 2.96
N VAL A 8 -34.56 -22.90 4.02
CA VAL A 8 -33.53 -23.31 4.98
C VAL A 8 -32.49 -24.22 4.33
N VAL A 9 -32.91 -25.16 3.48
CA VAL A 9 -31.97 -26.02 2.74
C VAL A 9 -31.12 -25.20 1.78
N GLY A 10 -31.71 -24.23 1.07
CA GLY A 10 -30.97 -23.32 0.21
C GLY A 10 -29.93 -22.51 0.98
N LEU A 11 -30.29 -21.99 2.15
CA LEU A 11 -29.40 -21.21 3.00
C LEU A 11 -28.26 -22.08 3.58
N GLY A 12 -28.55 -23.32 3.94
CA GLY A 12 -27.53 -24.29 4.37
C GLY A 12 -26.52 -24.59 3.26
N VAL A 13 -26.98 -24.83 2.04
CA VAL A 13 -26.09 -25.07 0.88
C VAL A 13 -25.25 -23.83 0.58
N LEU A 14 -25.84 -22.63 0.64
CA LEU A 14 -25.13 -21.38 0.42
C LEU A 14 -24.01 -21.17 1.45
N ILE A 15 -24.28 -21.44 2.73
CA ILE A 15 -23.29 -21.30 3.80
C ILE A 15 -22.14 -22.29 3.61
N VAL A 16 -22.44 -23.57 3.35
CA VAL A 16 -21.41 -24.59 3.13
C VAL A 16 -20.57 -24.27 1.91
N GLY A 17 -21.20 -23.82 0.82
CA GLY A 17 -20.50 -23.34 -0.39
C GLY A 17 -19.61 -22.13 -0.09
N GLY A 18 -20.14 -21.14 0.63
CA GLY A 18 -19.39 -19.95 1.04
C GLY A 18 -18.20 -20.27 1.93
N MET A 19 -18.38 -21.10 2.96
CA MET A 19 -17.28 -21.57 3.81
C MET A 19 -16.23 -22.34 3.00
N GLY A 20 -16.64 -23.20 2.07
CA GLY A 20 -15.73 -23.91 1.19
C GLY A 20 -14.88 -22.98 0.33
N LEU A 21 -15.51 -21.97 -0.29
CA LEU A 21 -14.81 -20.95 -1.07
C LEU A 21 -13.82 -20.13 -0.23
N LEU A 22 -14.21 -19.75 1.00
CA LEU A 22 -13.33 -19.01 1.91
C LEU A 22 -12.11 -19.84 2.32
N VAL A 23 -12.31 -21.11 2.72
CA VAL A 23 -11.21 -22.00 3.10
C VAL A 23 -10.27 -22.20 1.91
N TYR A 24 -10.80 -22.42 0.72
CA TYR A 24 -10.01 -22.58 -0.50
C TYR A 24 -9.19 -21.32 -0.83
N GLY A 25 -9.83 -20.14 -0.80
CA GLY A 25 -9.15 -18.86 -1.06
C GLY A 25 -8.06 -18.57 -0.04
N LEU A 26 -8.30 -18.84 1.25
CA LEU A 26 -7.30 -18.67 2.31
C LEU A 26 -6.13 -19.65 2.17
N TYR A 27 -6.40 -20.91 1.80
CA TYR A 27 -5.35 -21.91 1.56
C TYR A 27 -4.44 -21.50 0.39
N MET A 28 -5.04 -21.02 -0.70
CA MET A 28 -4.30 -20.53 -1.87
C MET A 28 -3.47 -19.28 -1.53
N LYS A 29 -4.01 -18.35 -0.72
CA LYS A 29 -3.25 -17.17 -0.23
C LYS A 29 -2.10 -17.53 0.71
N ALA A 30 -2.29 -18.55 1.56
CA ALA A 30 -1.24 -19.02 2.46
C ALA A 30 -0.10 -19.72 1.69
N SER A 31 -0.42 -20.36 0.56
CA SER A 31 0.56 -21.02 -0.30
C SER A 31 1.26 -20.04 -1.24
N ASP A 32 0.55 -19.04 -1.74
CA ASP A 32 1.07 -17.97 -2.62
C ASP A 32 0.73 -16.58 -2.05
N PRO A 33 1.69 -15.89 -1.39
CA PRO A 33 1.43 -14.61 -0.74
C PRO A 33 1.06 -13.46 -1.70
N ASP A 34 1.19 -13.66 -3.01
CA ASP A 34 0.93 -12.64 -4.04
C ASP A 34 -0.52 -12.63 -4.59
N PHE A 35 -1.42 -13.51 -4.11
CA PHE A 35 -2.79 -13.53 -4.62
C PHE A 35 -3.58 -12.27 -4.20
N SER A 36 -3.94 -11.42 -5.17
CA SER A 36 -4.72 -10.19 -5.03
C SER A 36 -6.13 -10.36 -5.61
N ILE A 37 -7.11 -10.65 -4.75
CA ILE A 37 -8.53 -10.90 -5.13
C ILE A 37 -9.30 -9.64 -5.57
N PHE A 38 -8.78 -8.47 -5.23
CA PHE A 38 -9.28 -7.18 -5.69
C PHE A 38 -8.08 -6.35 -6.10
N ARG A 39 -7.69 -6.47 -7.37
CA ARG A 39 -6.77 -5.53 -7.97
C ARG A 39 -7.60 -4.63 -8.87
N ASP A 40 -7.94 -3.46 -8.35
CA ASP A 40 -8.25 -2.33 -9.23
C ASP A 40 -7.13 -2.24 -10.28
N ASP A 41 -7.48 -1.94 -11.53
CA ASP A 41 -6.59 -1.80 -12.68
C ASP A 41 -5.58 -0.63 -12.53
N ALA A 42 -4.79 -0.64 -11.45
CA ALA A 42 -3.69 0.28 -11.20
C ALA A 42 -2.41 -0.16 -11.93
N ASP A 43 -2.44 -1.31 -12.61
CA ASP A 43 -1.26 -1.94 -13.20
C ASP A 43 -1.36 -2.04 -14.73
N LYS A 44 -1.78 -0.94 -15.36
CA LYS A 44 -1.14 -0.58 -16.62
C LYS A 44 0.28 -0.16 -16.24
N LEU A 45 1.20 -1.12 -16.19
CA LEU A 45 2.63 -0.92 -15.98
C LEU A 45 3.17 -0.04 -17.11
N ILE A 46 2.95 1.27 -16.98
CA ILE A 46 3.74 2.26 -17.70
C ILE A 46 5.16 2.03 -17.19
N PRO A 47 6.12 1.73 -18.07
CA PRO A 47 7.51 1.57 -17.66
C PRO A 47 7.89 2.78 -16.81
N ALA A 48 8.24 2.55 -15.55
CA ALA A 48 8.60 3.64 -14.65
C ALA A 48 9.74 4.43 -15.32
N LYS A 49 9.47 5.70 -15.62
CA LYS A 49 10.46 6.58 -16.21
C LYS A 49 11.63 6.63 -15.24
N GLN A 50 12.80 6.17 -15.67
CA GLN A 50 13.99 6.26 -14.84
C GLN A 50 14.33 7.74 -14.67
N PHE A 51 14.16 8.27 -13.47
CA PHE A 51 14.45 9.67 -13.15
C PHE A 51 15.91 9.89 -12.72
N GLY A 52 16.72 8.82 -12.66
CA GLY A 52 18.16 8.91 -12.38
C GLY A 52 18.48 9.12 -10.91
N ARG A 53 19.61 9.80 -10.61
CA ARG A 53 20.06 10.07 -9.25
C ARG A 53 19.50 11.41 -8.76
N VAL A 54 18.63 11.36 -7.76
CA VAL A 54 18.11 12.56 -7.09
C VAL A 54 18.96 12.84 -5.85
N GLY A 55 19.63 13.98 -5.83
CA GLY A 55 20.38 14.46 -4.67
C GLY A 55 19.47 15.26 -3.74
N LEU A 56 19.15 14.71 -2.57
CA LEU A 56 18.42 15.44 -1.53
C LEU A 56 19.41 16.31 -0.76
N SER A 57 19.19 17.63 -0.73
CA SER A 57 20.02 18.59 0.01
C SER A 57 19.76 18.49 1.51
N LEU A 58 20.20 17.39 2.10
CA LEU A 58 20.06 17.10 3.53
C LEU A 58 21.20 17.79 4.32
N PRO A 59 20.90 18.41 5.47
CA PRO A 59 21.94 18.95 6.35
C PRO A 59 22.89 17.85 6.84
N LYS A 60 24.13 18.21 7.17
CA LYS A 60 25.13 17.26 7.68
C LYS A 60 24.61 16.58 8.95
N GLY A 61 24.65 15.25 8.98
CA GLY A 61 24.17 14.45 10.11
C GLY A 61 22.68 14.09 10.04
N CYS A 62 21.93 14.60 9.07
CA CYS A 62 20.57 14.13 8.81
C CYS A 62 20.57 12.95 7.83
N SER A 63 19.71 11.96 8.07
CA SER A 63 19.51 10.78 7.24
C SER A 63 18.03 10.48 7.05
N ILE A 64 17.72 9.71 6.01
CA ILE A 64 16.37 9.18 5.80
C ILE A 64 16.13 8.10 6.85
N VAL A 65 15.13 8.29 7.70
CA VAL A 65 14.76 7.35 8.77
C VAL A 65 13.62 6.43 8.31
N GLU A 66 12.67 6.96 7.55
CA GLU A 66 11.53 6.20 7.06
C GLU A 66 11.13 6.66 5.66
N MET A 67 10.58 5.73 4.88
CA MET A 67 10.04 6.00 3.55
C MET A 67 8.65 5.40 3.43
N ARG A 68 7.68 6.20 2.99
CA ARG A 68 6.29 5.78 2.77
C ARG A 68 5.83 6.14 1.35
N PRO A 69 5.63 5.15 0.47
CA PRO A 69 5.03 5.39 -0.83
C PRO A 69 3.50 5.54 -0.71
N ASP A 70 2.93 6.47 -1.45
CA ASP A 70 1.50 6.74 -1.55
C ASP A 70 1.15 7.15 -3.00
N ALA A 71 0.66 6.18 -3.77
CA ALA A 71 0.35 6.34 -5.19
C ALA A 71 1.49 7.00 -6.00
N LYS A 72 1.39 8.30 -6.28
CA LYS A 72 2.39 9.09 -7.04
C LYS A 72 3.37 9.84 -6.16
N ARG A 73 3.27 9.72 -4.84
CA ARG A 73 4.06 10.46 -3.87
C ARG A 73 4.91 9.51 -3.05
N LEU A 74 6.11 9.96 -2.72
CA LEU A 74 7.00 9.32 -1.78
C LEU A 74 7.26 10.28 -0.63
N TYR A 75 6.85 9.88 0.56
CA TYR A 75 7.11 10.61 1.80
C TYR A 75 8.39 10.10 2.43
N LEU A 76 9.37 10.97 2.62
CA LEU A 76 10.62 10.68 3.29
C LEU A 76 10.62 11.37 4.64
N HIS A 77 10.71 10.59 5.71
CA HIS A 77 10.95 11.11 7.04
C HIS A 77 12.46 11.28 7.23
N ILE A 78 12.89 12.51 7.44
CA ILE A 78 14.27 12.85 7.73
C ILE A 78 14.45 12.97 9.23
N GLY A 79 15.49 12.33 9.76
CA GLY A 79 15.91 12.43 11.14
C GLY A 79 17.44 12.46 11.24
N PRO A 80 18.04 12.26 12.42
CA PRO A 80 17.42 11.95 13.73
C PRO A 80 16.52 13.08 14.26
N PRO A 81 15.67 12.84 15.30
CA PRO A 81 14.74 13.83 15.88
C PRO A 81 15.49 14.91 16.67
N VAL A 82 16.30 15.67 15.95
CA VAL A 82 17.00 16.88 16.39
C VAL A 82 16.32 18.01 15.65
N LYS A 83 16.05 19.14 16.32
CA LYS A 83 15.27 20.27 15.79
C LYS A 83 15.61 20.71 14.35
N SER A 84 16.83 20.48 13.88
CA SER A 84 17.28 20.83 12.52
C SER A 84 17.01 19.76 11.45
N CYS A 85 16.83 18.50 11.84
CA CYS A 85 16.71 17.36 10.93
C CYS A 85 15.28 16.83 10.79
N GLU A 86 14.41 17.04 11.77
CA GLU A 86 13.04 16.54 11.76
C GLU A 86 12.18 17.29 10.73
N ARG A 87 11.90 16.62 9.62
CA ARG A 87 11.06 17.12 8.52
C ARG A 87 10.59 15.96 7.65
N ILE A 88 9.49 16.18 6.92
CA ILE A 88 8.99 15.25 5.91
C ILE A 88 9.22 15.87 4.53
N ILE A 89 9.95 15.17 3.67
CA ILE A 89 10.14 15.57 2.27
C ILE A 89 9.16 14.78 1.42
N VAL A 90 8.39 15.48 0.58
CA VAL A 90 7.45 14.88 -0.36
C VAL A 90 8.07 14.92 -1.75
N ILE A 91 8.18 13.76 -2.39
CA ILE A 91 8.76 13.61 -3.73
C ILE A 91 7.69 13.02 -4.66
N ASP A 92 7.67 13.44 -5.92
CA ASP A 92 6.91 12.77 -6.97
C ASP A 92 7.66 11.50 -7.39
N ALA A 93 7.00 10.35 -7.25
CA ALA A 93 7.59 9.05 -7.54
C ALA A 93 7.78 8.77 -9.06
N ILE A 94 7.21 9.62 -9.93
CA ILE A 94 7.29 9.47 -11.39
C ILE A 94 8.53 10.13 -11.97
N ASP A 95 8.86 11.34 -11.51
CA ASP A 95 9.97 12.13 -12.06
C ASP A 95 11.06 12.46 -11.04
N GLY A 96 10.90 12.06 -9.78
CA GLY A 96 11.87 12.30 -8.71
C GLY A 96 11.92 13.75 -8.24
N THR A 97 10.96 14.59 -8.65
CA THR A 97 10.92 16.01 -8.26
C THR A 97 10.50 16.15 -6.81
N VAL A 98 11.21 16.99 -6.05
CA VAL A 98 10.80 17.35 -4.68
C VAL A 98 9.59 18.28 -4.77
N LEU A 99 8.42 17.79 -4.37
CA LEU A 99 7.16 18.53 -4.36
C LEU A 99 7.10 19.55 -3.21
N GLY A 100 7.76 19.23 -2.09
CA GLY A 100 7.80 20.13 -0.94
C GLY A 100 8.46 19.51 0.28
N THR A 101 8.61 20.35 1.31
CA THR A 101 9.11 19.94 2.63
C THR A 101 8.12 20.42 3.67
N ILE A 102 7.68 19.51 4.53
CA ILE A 102 6.85 19.78 5.69
C ILE A 102 7.78 19.85 6.89
N GLU A 103 7.86 21.03 7.50
CA GLU A 103 8.58 21.24 8.75
C GLU A 103 7.62 21.04 9.91
N THR A 104 8.02 20.23 10.89
CA THR A 104 7.31 20.16 12.18
C THR A 104 7.69 21.42 12.95
N GLY A 105 6.80 22.41 12.97
CA GLY A 105 6.95 23.59 13.81
C GLY A 105 6.90 23.26 15.30
N PRO A 106 7.27 24.20 16.19
CA PRO A 106 6.98 24.08 17.62
C PRO A 106 5.48 23.95 17.89
#